data_AF-A0A949BQT0-F1
#
_entry.id   AF-A0A949BQT0-F1
#
_cell.length_a   1.000
_cell.length_b   1.000
_cell.length_c   1.000
_cell.angle_alpha   90.00
_cell.angle_beta   90.00
_cell.angle_gamma   90.00
#
_symmetry.space_group_name_H-M   'P 1'
#
loop_
_entity.id
_entity.type
_entity.pdbx_description
1 polymer ?
#
loop_
_entity_poly.entity_id
_entity_poly.type
_entity_poly.pdbx_seq_one_letter_code
_entity_poly.pdbx_strand_id
1 'polypeptide(L)'
;MLWVSGERGQAMILALLIVGVGLVVTVALATMGTGAIKISRAHAEDVKALYIAEAGLEQALAQLRFQPSWSGFKDESGTDLWIDYGEGQFRIELDPNAFTGWNTQERTVTVTSTGRHLVAGETIAQKTLVASVVVRLHDALWGWPGLFVDGTAGIVIGGSTSLEITDDAGVLSGTVYVRGDLTISGNGRLTADILAVERELYVQKENRLSANEVRAKTILDYTMSKISLRVPVIIRNWDIQDKPDLVFTADMREYYQELAADPSIAVWNQDSLLDMSGVYQLDGLYRCNGPLDLKSGIYSGRGTIIATGDVRFASGKTLEKADDESCLTIITPTGQVTLGGGEILGANVVAHQLRLNGNASILGIAMVEDVSLNGGGNSVNFDLDNLFAEGGDLALPGTSVKISSWREKHGVF
;
A
#
# COMPACT_ATOMS: atom_id res chain seq x y z
N MET A 1 -25.06 -13.15 99.91
CA MET A 1 -24.00 -12.52 99.09
C MET A 1 -22.98 -13.61 98.75
N LEU A 2 -23.31 -14.42 97.74
CA LEU A 2 -22.48 -15.52 97.25
C LEU A 2 -21.45 -14.92 96.29
N TRP A 3 -20.20 -14.88 96.70
CA TRP A 3 -19.09 -14.55 95.81
C TRP A 3 -18.89 -15.72 94.85
N VAL A 4 -19.27 -15.52 93.58
CA VAL A 4 -19.00 -16.47 92.51
C VAL A 4 -17.52 -16.37 92.14
N SER A 5 -16.67 -17.15 92.81
CA SER A 5 -15.23 -17.22 92.57
C SER A 5 -14.85 -18.04 91.31
N GLY A 6 -15.80 -18.34 90.42
CA GLY A 6 -15.61 -19.10 89.18
C GLY A 6 -15.74 -18.28 87.88
N GLU A 7 -16.28 -17.06 87.91
CA GLU A 7 -16.59 -16.28 86.69
C GLU A 7 -15.36 -15.61 86.06
N ARG A 8 -14.31 -15.33 86.86
CA ARG A 8 -13.08 -14.67 86.35
C ARG A 8 -12.30 -15.55 85.37
N GLY A 9 -12.34 -16.88 85.54
CA GLY A 9 -11.71 -17.83 84.62
C GLY A 9 -12.46 -17.95 83.29
N GLN A 10 -13.79 -17.95 83.34
CA GLN A 10 -14.64 -18.01 82.14
C GLN A 10 -14.51 -16.76 81.27
N ALA A 11 -14.44 -15.57 81.89
CA ALA A 11 -14.23 -14.31 81.16
C ALA A 11 -12.87 -14.28 80.43
N MET A 12 -11.81 -14.81 81.06
CA MET A 12 -10.49 -14.90 80.45
C MET A 12 -10.48 -15.87 79.26
N ILE A 13 -11.11 -17.04 79.40
CA ILE A 13 -11.21 -18.03 78.30
C ILE A 13 -12.02 -17.45 77.14
N LEU A 14 -13.12 -16.76 77.42
CA LEU A 14 -13.94 -16.11 76.38
C LEU A 14 -13.14 -15.02 75.64
N ALA A 15 -12.41 -14.18 76.36
CA ALA A 15 -11.57 -13.15 75.76
C ALA A 15 -10.48 -13.77 74.87
N LEU A 16 -9.83 -14.84 75.32
CA LEU A 16 -8.79 -15.54 74.57
C LEU A 16 -9.37 -16.22 73.32
N LEU A 17 -10.58 -16.78 73.41
CA LEU A 17 -11.30 -17.34 72.28
C LEU A 17 -11.66 -16.26 71.25
N ILE A 18 -12.19 -15.12 71.68
CA ILE A 18 -12.52 -13.99 70.79
C ILE A 18 -11.26 -13.47 70.09
N VAL A 19 -10.16 -13.28 70.82
CA VAL A 19 -8.88 -12.87 70.23
C VAL A 19 -8.35 -13.93 69.26
N GLY A 20 -8.46 -15.21 69.61
CA GLY A 20 -8.05 -16.32 68.75
C GLY A 20 -8.83 -16.35 67.43
N VAL A 21 -10.16 -16.23 67.49
CA VAL A 21 -11.01 -16.14 66.29
C VAL A 21 -10.70 -14.88 65.48
N GLY A 22 -10.53 -13.73 66.13
CA GLY A 22 -10.17 -12.48 65.48
C GLY A 22 -8.84 -12.57 64.72
N LEU A 23 -7.84 -13.24 65.29
CA LEU A 23 -6.54 -13.45 64.66
C LEU A 23 -6.66 -14.34 63.42
N VAL A 24 -7.41 -15.46 63.52
CA VAL A 24 -7.65 -16.35 62.38
C VAL A 24 -8.37 -15.61 61.24
N VAL A 25 -9.40 -14.82 61.54
CA VAL A 25 -10.12 -14.02 60.55
C VAL A 25 -9.21 -12.98 59.89
N THR A 26 -8.35 -12.30 60.67
CA THR A 26 -7.42 -11.30 60.14
C THR A 26 -6.40 -11.91 59.18
N VAL A 27 -5.84 -13.08 59.52
CA VAL A 27 -4.90 -13.81 58.63
C VAL A 27 -5.60 -14.28 57.36
N ALA A 28 -6.86 -14.76 57.46
CA ALA A 28 -7.64 -15.15 56.29
C ALA A 28 -7.89 -13.96 55.36
N LEU A 29 -8.30 -12.80 55.90
CA LEU A 29 -8.52 -11.58 55.12
C LEU A 29 -7.22 -11.07 54.47
N ALA A 30 -6.09 -11.11 55.19
CA ALA A 30 -4.79 -10.73 54.62
C ALA A 30 -4.38 -11.68 53.47
N THR A 31 -4.63 -12.98 53.62
CA THR A 31 -4.34 -13.98 52.57
C THR A 31 -5.22 -13.77 51.34
N MET A 32 -6.52 -13.52 51.54
CA MET A 32 -7.44 -13.21 50.43
C MET A 32 -7.07 -11.88 49.75
N GLY A 33 -6.73 -10.85 50.52
CA GLY A 33 -6.34 -9.54 49.98
C GLY A 33 -5.04 -9.62 49.17
N THR A 34 -4.04 -10.35 49.66
CA THR A 34 -2.79 -10.56 48.91
C THR A 34 -3.01 -11.40 47.65
N GLY A 35 -3.89 -12.40 47.69
CA GLY A 35 -4.31 -13.16 46.52
C GLY A 35 -4.99 -12.29 45.46
N ALA A 36 -5.97 -11.48 45.87
CA ALA A 36 -6.66 -10.56 44.98
C ALA A 36 -5.69 -9.55 44.33
N ILE A 37 -4.77 -8.96 45.10
CA ILE A 37 -3.76 -8.04 44.57
C ILE A 37 -2.86 -8.73 43.53
N LYS A 38 -2.43 -9.97 43.79
CA LYS A 38 -1.60 -10.73 42.84
C LYS A 38 -2.36 -11.02 41.54
N ILE A 39 -3.63 -11.42 41.63
CA ILE A 39 -4.47 -11.68 40.45
C ILE A 39 -4.70 -10.38 39.67
N SER A 40 -5.04 -9.27 40.35
CA SER A 40 -5.24 -7.98 39.69
C SER A 40 -3.96 -7.47 39.02
N ARG A 41 -2.79 -7.66 39.64
CA ARG A 41 -1.50 -7.32 39.00
C ARG A 41 -1.23 -8.19 37.79
N ALA A 42 -1.37 -9.52 37.90
CA ALA A 42 -1.18 -10.43 36.78
C ALA A 42 -2.12 -10.07 35.61
N HIS A 43 -3.39 -9.76 35.90
CA HIS A 43 -4.34 -9.32 34.90
C HIS A 43 -3.95 -7.99 34.25
N ALA A 44 -3.45 -7.03 35.03
CA ALA A 44 -2.97 -5.76 34.49
C ALA A 44 -1.78 -5.96 33.53
N GLU A 45 -0.81 -6.81 33.88
CA GLU A 45 0.33 -7.09 32.98
C GLU A 45 -0.09 -7.89 31.74
N ASP A 46 -1.05 -8.82 31.87
CA ASP A 46 -1.65 -9.52 30.72
C ASP A 46 -2.32 -8.56 29.75
N VAL A 47 -3.09 -7.59 30.27
CA VAL A 47 -3.75 -6.55 29.46
C VAL A 47 -2.72 -5.68 28.75
N LYS A 48 -1.61 -5.31 29.40
CA LYS A 48 -0.52 -4.58 28.74
C LYS A 48 0.11 -5.39 27.61
N ALA A 49 0.43 -6.66 27.84
CA ALA A 49 0.99 -7.52 26.82
C ALA A 49 0.05 -7.69 25.61
N LEU A 50 -1.27 -7.72 25.85
CA LEU A 50 -2.28 -7.72 24.80
C LEU A 50 -2.24 -6.43 23.96
N TYR A 51 -2.23 -5.26 24.61
CA TYR A 51 -2.14 -3.98 23.89
C TYR A 51 -0.85 -3.85 23.06
N ILE A 52 0.27 -4.37 23.56
CA ILE A 52 1.52 -4.42 22.80
C ILE A 52 1.39 -5.33 21.58
N ALA A 53 0.69 -6.47 21.71
CA ALA A 53 0.41 -7.35 20.58
C ALA A 53 -0.53 -6.69 19.55
N GLU A 54 -1.54 -5.93 20.01
CA GLU A 54 -2.42 -5.15 19.13
C GLU A 54 -1.64 -4.09 18.35
N ALA A 55 -0.76 -3.33 19.02
CA ALA A 55 0.11 -2.36 18.35
C ALA A 55 0.99 -3.02 17.28
N GLY A 56 1.59 -4.18 17.57
CA GLY A 56 2.34 -4.96 16.59
C GLY A 56 1.48 -5.41 15.40
N LEU A 57 0.21 -5.79 15.64
CA LEU A 57 -0.71 -6.14 14.57
C LEU A 57 -1.04 -4.93 13.70
N GLU A 58 -1.36 -3.77 14.28
CA GLU A 58 -1.62 -2.53 13.54
C GLU A 58 -0.43 -2.12 12.68
N GLN A 59 0.79 -2.21 13.23
CA GLN A 59 2.01 -1.94 12.48
C GLN A 59 2.20 -2.93 11.33
N ALA A 60 1.89 -4.22 11.52
CA ALA A 60 1.89 -5.20 10.44
C ALA A 60 0.92 -4.82 9.32
N LEU A 61 -0.30 -4.39 9.66
CA LEU A 61 -1.31 -4.01 8.68
C LEU A 61 -0.88 -2.75 7.91
N ALA A 62 -0.24 -1.79 8.58
CA ALA A 62 0.33 -0.62 7.94
C ALA A 62 1.44 -1.01 6.95
N GLN A 63 2.33 -1.92 7.35
CA GLN A 63 3.39 -2.44 6.46
C GLN A 63 2.81 -3.23 5.28
N LEU A 64 1.78 -4.05 5.48
CA LEU A 64 1.12 -4.77 4.38
C LEU A 64 0.38 -3.86 3.40
N ARG A 65 -0.12 -2.70 3.86
CA ARG A 65 -0.68 -1.68 2.96
C ARG A 65 0.42 -1.06 2.10
N PHE A 66 1.59 -0.83 2.70
CA PHE A 66 2.74 -0.25 2.05
C PHE A 66 3.49 -1.23 1.15
N GLN A 67 3.60 -2.48 1.54
CA GLN A 67 4.33 -3.51 0.80
C GLN A 67 3.51 -4.81 0.91
N PRO A 68 2.63 -5.08 -0.06
CA PRO A 68 1.76 -6.26 -0.04
C PRO A 68 2.50 -7.60 0.06
N SER A 69 3.75 -7.64 -0.40
CA SER A 69 4.67 -8.79 -0.28
C SER A 69 5.43 -8.87 1.04
N TRP A 70 5.34 -7.86 1.91
CA TRP A 70 6.16 -7.73 3.11
C TRP A 70 6.10 -9.02 3.92
N SER A 71 7.29 -9.48 4.34
CA SER A 71 7.49 -10.80 4.95
C SER A 71 7.77 -10.73 6.45
N GLY A 72 7.56 -9.56 7.07
CA GLY A 72 7.78 -9.33 8.49
C GLY A 72 9.04 -8.51 8.76
N PHE A 73 9.29 -8.24 10.04
CA PHE A 73 10.54 -7.60 10.47
C PHE A 73 11.59 -8.69 10.67
N LYS A 74 12.49 -8.83 9.71
CA LYS A 74 13.54 -9.84 9.72
C LYS A 74 14.92 -9.20 9.95
N ASP A 75 15.80 -9.93 10.64
CA ASP A 75 17.22 -9.60 10.68
C ASP A 75 17.95 -10.10 9.42
N GLU A 76 19.27 -9.88 9.34
CA GLU A 76 20.12 -10.33 8.21
C GLU A 76 20.08 -11.84 7.97
N SER A 77 19.64 -12.64 8.96
CA SER A 77 19.51 -14.09 8.86
C SER A 77 18.11 -14.54 8.42
N GLY A 78 17.16 -13.62 8.25
CA GLY A 78 15.76 -13.93 7.98
C GLY A 78 14.94 -14.30 9.22
N THR A 79 15.45 -14.05 10.43
CA THR A 79 14.78 -14.36 11.69
C THR A 79 13.88 -13.20 12.13
N ASP A 80 12.70 -13.49 12.66
CA ASP A 80 11.76 -12.46 13.16
C ASP A 80 12.35 -11.66 14.34
N LEU A 81 12.39 -10.34 14.18
CA LEU A 81 12.95 -9.38 15.13
C LEU A 81 11.93 -8.96 16.19
N TRP A 82 12.40 -8.77 17.43
CA TRP A 82 11.64 -8.08 18.48
C TRP A 82 11.81 -6.58 18.34
N ILE A 83 10.68 -5.86 18.31
CA ILE A 83 10.64 -4.40 18.22
C ILE A 83 10.19 -3.82 19.55
N ASP A 84 10.96 -2.87 20.07
CA ASP A 84 10.65 -2.14 21.29
C ASP A 84 9.40 -1.25 21.11
N TYR A 85 8.47 -1.34 22.06
CA TYR A 85 7.25 -0.53 22.11
C TYR A 85 6.87 -0.23 23.57
N GLY A 86 7.17 0.98 24.03
CA GLY A 86 6.88 1.41 25.40
C GLY A 86 7.62 0.59 26.46
N GLU A 87 6.87 -0.06 27.36
CA GLU A 87 7.40 -0.95 28.43
C GLU A 87 7.60 -2.41 27.96
N GLY A 88 7.56 -2.66 26.66
CA GLY A 88 7.58 -4.02 26.15
C GLY A 88 8.11 -4.14 24.73
N GLN A 89 7.87 -5.30 24.15
CA GLN A 89 8.30 -5.63 22.79
C GLN A 89 7.22 -6.41 22.07
N PHE A 90 7.13 -6.25 20.76
CA PHE A 90 6.33 -7.14 19.92
C PHE A 90 7.19 -7.82 18.85
N ARG A 91 6.69 -8.95 18.35
CA ARG A 91 7.27 -9.67 17.22
C ARG A 91 6.15 -10.11 16.29
N ILE A 92 6.38 -9.95 14.99
CA ILE A 92 5.43 -10.30 13.95
C ILE A 92 6.00 -11.48 13.17
N GLU A 93 5.22 -12.55 13.07
CA GLU A 93 5.48 -13.68 12.20
C GLU A 93 4.38 -13.68 11.14
N LEU A 94 4.78 -13.63 9.88
CA LEU A 94 3.87 -13.79 8.75
C LEU A 94 4.01 -15.21 8.23
N ASP A 95 2.91 -15.94 8.21
CA ASP A 95 2.84 -17.15 7.40
C ASP A 95 2.42 -16.72 6.00
N PRO A 96 3.33 -16.72 5.02
CA PRO A 96 2.96 -16.46 3.65
C PRO A 96 2.14 -17.66 3.19
N ASN A 97 0.82 -17.60 3.32
CA ASN A 97 0.02 -18.36 2.36
C ASN A 97 0.47 -17.85 0.99
N ALA A 98 0.92 -18.78 0.15
CA ALA A 98 1.20 -18.48 -1.25
C ALA A 98 -0.03 -17.75 -1.82
N PHE A 99 0.20 -16.77 -2.70
CA PHE A 99 -0.88 -16.32 -3.59
C PHE A 99 -1.55 -17.59 -4.13
N THR A 100 -2.83 -17.79 -3.80
CA THR A 100 -3.57 -18.97 -4.25
C THR A 100 -3.90 -18.79 -5.72
N GLY A 101 -2.85 -18.87 -6.56
CA GLY A 101 -2.86 -18.53 -7.98
C GLY A 101 -2.62 -17.04 -8.25
N TRP A 102 -1.88 -16.76 -9.32
CA TRP A 102 -1.69 -15.42 -9.89
C TRP A 102 -3.01 -14.79 -10.40
N ASN A 103 -4.13 -15.49 -10.33
CA ASN A 103 -5.40 -15.03 -10.92
C ASN A 103 -6.28 -14.28 -9.91
N THR A 104 -5.84 -14.16 -8.65
CA THR A 104 -6.63 -13.52 -7.60
C THR A 104 -5.96 -12.22 -7.16
N GLN A 105 -6.65 -11.10 -7.31
CA GLN A 105 -6.27 -9.77 -6.79
C GLN A 105 -6.11 -9.73 -5.26
N GLU A 106 -6.41 -10.84 -4.58
CA GLU A 106 -6.44 -11.00 -3.14
C GLU A 106 -5.42 -12.03 -2.67
N ARG A 107 -4.71 -11.70 -1.59
CA ARG A 107 -3.83 -12.57 -0.83
C ARG A 107 -4.33 -12.62 0.60
N THR A 108 -4.41 -13.82 1.19
CA THR A 108 -4.70 -13.96 2.62
C THR A 108 -3.41 -14.22 3.38
N VAL A 109 -2.97 -13.28 4.22
CA VAL A 109 -1.78 -13.40 5.07
C VAL A 109 -2.21 -13.69 6.49
N THR A 110 -1.60 -14.69 7.13
CA THR A 110 -1.79 -14.90 8.57
C THR A 110 -0.73 -14.09 9.32
N VAL A 111 -1.18 -13.07 10.06
CA VAL A 111 -0.33 -12.23 10.89
C VAL A 111 -0.38 -12.75 12.33
N THR A 112 0.76 -13.20 12.85
CA THR A 112 0.92 -13.57 14.26
C THR A 112 1.71 -12.50 14.99
N SER A 113 1.04 -11.68 15.80
CA SER A 113 1.68 -10.65 16.63
C SER A 113 1.80 -11.14 18.07
N THR A 114 3.02 -11.21 18.60
CA THR A 114 3.28 -11.56 20.00
C THR A 114 3.80 -10.35 20.76
N GLY A 115 3.05 -9.87 21.75
CA GLY A 115 3.45 -8.81 22.66
C GLY A 115 3.97 -9.34 23.99
N ARG A 116 5.03 -8.74 24.50
CA ARG A 116 5.66 -9.03 25.79
C ARG A 116 5.75 -7.77 26.62
N HIS A 117 5.27 -7.81 27.86
CA HIS A 117 5.52 -6.76 28.84
C HIS A 117 6.77 -7.10 29.66
N LEU A 118 7.71 -6.16 29.74
CA LEU A 118 9.02 -6.36 30.35
C LEU A 118 9.14 -5.53 31.63
N VAL A 119 9.68 -6.14 32.70
CA VAL A 119 10.07 -5.42 33.91
C VAL A 119 11.52 -5.80 34.22
N ALA A 120 12.40 -4.80 34.24
CA ALA A 120 13.86 -5.00 34.38
C ALA A 120 14.46 -5.98 33.35
N GLY A 121 13.90 -6.01 32.14
CA GLY A 121 14.34 -6.89 31.04
C GLY A 121 13.77 -8.31 31.08
N GLU A 122 13.02 -8.66 32.13
CA GLU A 122 12.35 -9.97 32.22
C GLU A 122 10.91 -9.90 31.71
N THR A 123 10.48 -10.90 30.96
CA THR A 123 9.10 -11.02 30.49
C THR A 123 8.17 -11.41 31.63
N ILE A 124 7.29 -10.49 32.02
CA ILE A 124 6.31 -10.73 33.10
C ILE A 124 4.99 -11.27 32.54
N ALA A 125 4.59 -10.81 31.35
CA ALA A 125 3.40 -11.27 30.65
C ALA A 125 3.66 -11.36 29.14
N GLN A 126 3.01 -12.31 28.48
CA GLN A 126 3.07 -12.49 27.03
C GLN A 126 1.69 -12.83 26.47
N LYS A 127 1.30 -12.15 25.39
CA LYS A 127 0.07 -12.41 24.66
C LYS A 127 0.35 -12.52 23.17
N THR A 128 -0.39 -13.40 22.50
CA THR A 128 -0.23 -13.64 21.06
C THR A 128 -1.58 -13.54 20.37
N LEU A 129 -1.68 -12.61 19.43
CA LEU A 129 -2.80 -12.43 18.52
C LEU A 129 -2.45 -13.08 17.18
N VAL A 130 -3.44 -13.77 16.61
CA VAL A 130 -3.36 -14.35 15.27
C VAL A 130 -4.52 -13.78 14.47
N ALA A 131 -4.21 -13.04 13.40
CA ALA A 131 -5.18 -12.43 12.52
C ALA A 131 -5.04 -12.99 11.10
N SER A 132 -6.15 -13.34 10.46
CA SER A 132 -6.19 -13.63 9.03
C SER A 132 -6.53 -12.35 8.29
N VAL A 133 -5.59 -11.86 7.49
CA VAL A 133 -5.64 -10.56 6.83
C VAL A 133 -5.77 -10.76 5.33
N VAL A 134 -6.81 -10.20 4.72
CA VAL A 134 -6.96 -10.16 3.27
C VAL A 134 -6.34 -8.87 2.76
N VAL A 135 -5.31 -9.00 1.95
CA VAL A 135 -4.63 -7.94 1.21
C VAL A 135 -5.14 -8.00 -0.23
N ARG A 136 -5.88 -6.98 -0.65
CA ARG A 136 -6.34 -6.84 -2.04
C ARG A 136 -5.56 -5.74 -2.72
N LEU A 137 -4.89 -6.07 -3.81
CA LEU A 137 -4.22 -5.09 -4.67
C LEU A 137 -5.26 -4.26 -5.40
N HIS A 138 -4.93 -3.00 -5.70
CA HIS A 138 -5.83 -2.11 -6.42
C HIS A 138 -6.13 -2.64 -7.82
N ASP A 139 -7.41 -2.64 -8.22
CA ASP A 139 -7.87 -3.23 -9.48
C ASP A 139 -7.21 -2.59 -10.72
N ALA A 140 -6.84 -1.31 -10.63
CA ALA A 140 -6.15 -0.62 -11.73
C ALA A 140 -4.79 -1.26 -12.05
N LEU A 141 -4.11 -1.85 -11.08
CA LEU A 141 -2.78 -2.44 -11.27
C LEU A 141 -2.87 -3.78 -11.98
N TRP A 142 -3.87 -4.57 -11.58
CA TRP A 142 -4.00 -5.94 -12.03
C TRP A 142 -4.81 -6.07 -13.31
N GLY A 143 -5.91 -5.31 -13.41
CA GLY A 143 -6.84 -5.38 -14.54
C GLY A 143 -6.53 -4.41 -15.67
N TRP A 144 -5.74 -3.37 -15.40
CA TRP A 144 -5.52 -2.26 -16.33
C TRP A 144 -4.06 -1.80 -16.41
N PRO A 145 -3.11 -2.72 -16.66
CA PRO A 145 -1.71 -2.35 -16.80
C PRO A 145 -1.56 -1.41 -18.02
N GLY A 146 -1.00 -0.22 -17.81
CA GLY A 146 -0.73 0.74 -18.88
C GLY A 146 -1.07 2.16 -18.43
N LEU A 147 -2.17 2.70 -18.95
CA LEU A 147 -2.65 4.03 -18.58
C LEU A 147 -4.04 3.93 -17.94
N PHE A 148 -4.11 4.24 -16.65
CA PHE A 148 -5.35 4.38 -15.91
C PHE A 148 -5.62 5.85 -15.60
N VAL A 149 -6.77 6.36 -16.04
CA VAL A 149 -7.18 7.75 -15.80
C VAL A 149 -8.51 7.79 -15.07
N ASP A 150 -8.45 8.23 -13.82
CA ASP A 150 -9.56 8.23 -12.87
C ASP A 150 -10.47 9.45 -12.95
N GLY A 151 -9.97 10.54 -13.55
CA GLY A 151 -10.68 11.80 -13.63
C GLY A 151 -11.94 11.69 -14.46
N THR A 152 -12.93 12.47 -14.04
CA THR A 152 -14.19 12.64 -14.80
C THR A 152 -14.06 13.68 -15.90
N ALA A 153 -12.95 14.43 -15.93
CA ALA A 153 -12.66 15.36 -17.02
C ALA A 153 -12.47 14.59 -18.33
N GLY A 154 -12.91 15.20 -19.43
CA GLY A 154 -12.70 14.64 -20.75
C GLY A 154 -11.22 14.66 -21.11
N ILE A 155 -10.66 13.49 -21.41
CA ILE A 155 -9.30 13.34 -21.89
C ILE A 155 -9.27 13.67 -23.38
N VAL A 156 -8.32 14.49 -23.79
CA VAL A 156 -8.12 14.83 -25.20
C VAL A 156 -6.74 14.35 -25.65
N ILE A 157 -6.71 13.33 -26.49
CA ILE A 157 -5.54 12.96 -27.29
C ILE A 157 -5.59 13.81 -28.56
N GLY A 158 -4.96 14.98 -28.52
CA GLY A 158 -5.00 15.96 -29.60
C GLY A 158 -3.67 16.12 -30.35
N GLY A 159 -3.70 16.87 -31.46
CA GLY A 159 -2.50 17.21 -32.23
C GLY A 159 -1.91 16.02 -32.99
N SER A 160 -0.59 16.05 -33.26
CA SER A 160 0.13 14.92 -33.85
C SER A 160 0.76 14.08 -32.73
N THR A 161 -0.09 13.42 -31.94
CA THR A 161 0.29 12.56 -30.80
C THR A 161 0.00 11.11 -31.13
N SER A 162 0.97 10.22 -30.97
CA SER A 162 0.71 8.78 -30.95
C SER A 162 0.84 8.29 -29.51
N LEU A 163 -0.18 7.62 -28.99
CA LEU A 163 -0.11 6.86 -27.74
C LEU A 163 -0.06 5.39 -28.12
N GLU A 164 1.02 4.73 -27.76
CA GLU A 164 1.25 3.30 -27.99
C GLU A 164 1.57 2.66 -26.65
N ILE A 165 0.92 1.53 -26.35
CA ILE A 165 1.19 0.76 -25.14
C ILE A 165 1.60 -0.64 -25.56
N THR A 166 2.85 -0.98 -25.27
CA THR A 166 3.48 -2.26 -25.62
C THR A 166 4.04 -2.93 -24.38
N ASP A 167 4.38 -4.22 -24.48
CA ASP A 167 5.33 -4.85 -23.56
C ASP A 167 6.77 -4.71 -24.07
N ASP A 168 7.72 -5.23 -23.28
CA ASP A 168 9.16 -5.22 -23.58
C ASP A 168 9.49 -5.93 -24.92
N ALA A 169 8.59 -6.80 -25.41
CA ALA A 169 8.73 -7.48 -26.69
C ALA A 169 8.14 -6.69 -27.87
N GLY A 170 7.63 -5.48 -27.63
CA GLY A 170 6.94 -4.65 -28.62
C GLY A 170 5.59 -5.21 -29.06
N VAL A 171 5.01 -6.13 -28.28
CA VAL A 171 3.68 -6.69 -28.50
C VAL A 171 2.66 -5.79 -27.82
N LEU A 172 1.50 -5.61 -28.46
CA LEU A 172 0.38 -4.89 -27.85
C LEU A 172 -0.18 -5.73 -26.70
N SER A 173 0.18 -5.36 -25.49
CA SER A 173 -0.23 -6.03 -24.24
C SER A 173 -0.95 -5.10 -23.27
N GLY A 174 -0.87 -3.79 -23.52
CA GLY A 174 -1.30 -2.83 -22.51
C GLY A 174 -2.70 -2.30 -22.68
N THR A 175 -3.21 -1.86 -21.55
CA THR A 175 -4.61 -1.56 -21.33
C THR A 175 -4.77 -0.08 -21.02
N VAL A 176 -5.77 0.56 -21.62
CA VAL A 176 -6.13 1.95 -21.34
C VAL A 176 -7.49 1.98 -20.68
N TYR A 177 -7.55 2.54 -19.49
CA TYR A 177 -8.80 2.78 -18.78
C TYR A 177 -9.03 4.28 -18.58
N VAL A 178 -10.23 4.74 -18.92
CA VAL A 178 -10.65 6.13 -18.74
C VAL A 178 -12.01 6.15 -18.06
N ARG A 179 -12.08 6.72 -16.85
CA ARG A 179 -13.36 6.93 -16.14
C ARG A 179 -14.19 8.06 -16.77
N GLY A 180 -13.53 9.06 -17.35
CA GLY A 180 -14.14 10.19 -18.02
C GLY A 180 -14.59 9.92 -19.46
N ASP A 181 -14.71 11.01 -20.22
CA ASP A 181 -14.85 10.96 -21.67
C ASP A 181 -13.46 10.85 -22.32
N LEU A 182 -13.33 10.19 -23.47
CA LEU A 182 -12.09 10.13 -24.25
C LEU A 182 -12.32 10.67 -25.66
N THR A 183 -11.58 11.72 -26.02
CA THR A 183 -11.58 12.33 -27.35
C THR A 183 -10.22 12.17 -28.03
N ILE A 184 -10.19 11.53 -29.19
CA ILE A 184 -9.02 11.46 -30.08
C ILE A 184 -9.25 12.43 -31.25
N SER A 185 -8.40 13.45 -31.36
CA SER A 185 -8.56 14.60 -32.25
C SER A 185 -7.26 15.02 -32.95
N GLY A 186 -7.38 15.79 -34.03
CA GLY A 186 -6.23 16.16 -34.87
C GLY A 186 -5.73 14.97 -35.68
N ASN A 187 -4.45 14.62 -35.49
CA ASN A 187 -3.75 13.45 -36.06
C ASN A 187 -3.37 12.45 -34.95
N GLY A 188 -4.18 12.39 -33.90
CA GLY A 188 -4.04 11.49 -32.78
C GLY A 188 -4.11 10.02 -33.21
N ARG A 189 -3.21 9.22 -32.67
CA ARG A 189 -3.23 7.76 -32.79
C ARG A 189 -3.23 7.14 -31.40
N LEU A 190 -4.08 6.14 -31.18
CA LEU A 190 -4.08 5.32 -29.98
C LEU A 190 -3.93 3.85 -30.38
N THR A 191 -2.95 3.17 -29.81
CA THR A 191 -2.70 1.74 -29.99
C THR A 191 -2.60 1.08 -28.61
N ALA A 192 -3.50 0.13 -28.32
CA ALA A 192 -3.55 -0.61 -27.05
C ALA A 192 -4.03 -2.05 -27.31
N ASP A 193 -3.94 -2.95 -26.35
CA ASP A 193 -4.62 -4.25 -26.39
C ASP A 193 -6.12 -4.05 -26.09
N ILE A 194 -6.40 -3.49 -24.93
CA ILE A 194 -7.77 -3.22 -24.44
C ILE A 194 -7.92 -1.72 -24.19
N LEU A 195 -9.00 -1.12 -24.70
CA LEU A 195 -9.44 0.24 -24.37
C LEU A 195 -10.80 0.20 -23.68
N ALA A 196 -10.89 0.83 -22.52
CA ALA A 196 -12.10 0.99 -21.73
C ALA A 196 -12.39 2.45 -21.41
N VAL A 197 -13.60 2.90 -21.71
CA VAL A 197 -14.08 4.26 -21.43
C VAL A 197 -15.44 4.20 -20.74
N GLU A 198 -15.55 4.64 -19.48
CA GLU A 198 -16.83 4.54 -18.76
C GLU A 198 -17.94 5.45 -19.32
N ARG A 199 -17.57 6.48 -20.08
CA ARG A 199 -18.52 7.44 -20.65
C ARG A 199 -18.46 7.46 -22.18
N GLU A 200 -18.14 8.60 -22.78
CA GLU A 200 -18.19 8.80 -24.23
C GLU A 200 -16.82 8.62 -24.88
N LEU A 201 -16.76 7.80 -25.93
CA LEU A 201 -15.58 7.66 -26.81
C LEU A 201 -15.81 8.38 -28.13
N TYR A 202 -15.02 9.43 -28.37
CA TYR A 202 -15.04 10.26 -29.57
C TYR A 202 -13.73 10.13 -30.35
N VAL A 203 -13.78 9.70 -31.62
CA VAL A 203 -12.62 9.69 -32.53
C VAL A 203 -12.94 10.55 -33.76
N GLN A 204 -12.21 11.66 -33.93
CA GLN A 204 -12.39 12.57 -35.07
C GLN A 204 -11.85 11.99 -36.38
N LYS A 205 -12.29 12.57 -37.50
CA LYS A 205 -12.23 11.98 -38.85
C LYS A 205 -10.85 11.48 -39.32
N GLU A 206 -9.75 12.13 -38.97
CA GLU A 206 -8.39 11.78 -39.42
C GLU A 206 -7.59 10.93 -38.41
N ASN A 207 -8.21 10.57 -37.28
CA ASN A 207 -7.55 9.89 -36.17
C ASN A 207 -7.65 8.37 -36.30
N ARG A 208 -6.76 7.66 -35.62
CA ARG A 208 -6.70 6.19 -35.64
C ARG A 208 -6.75 5.62 -34.23
N LEU A 209 -7.69 4.71 -34.01
CA LEU A 209 -7.73 3.85 -32.84
C LEU A 209 -7.48 2.41 -33.28
N SER A 210 -6.50 1.75 -32.69
CA SER A 210 -6.24 0.33 -32.90
C SER A 210 -6.18 -0.38 -31.56
N ALA A 211 -7.12 -1.29 -31.34
CA ALA A 211 -7.15 -2.15 -30.17
C ALA A 211 -7.68 -3.53 -30.53
N ASN A 212 -7.40 -4.54 -29.70
CA ASN A 212 -8.04 -5.85 -29.80
C ASN A 212 -9.43 -5.81 -29.14
N GLU A 213 -9.60 -5.03 -28.09
CA GLU A 213 -10.90 -4.84 -27.45
C GLU A 213 -11.19 -3.35 -27.18
N VAL A 214 -12.42 -2.92 -27.48
CA VAL A 214 -12.90 -1.58 -27.15
C VAL A 214 -14.23 -1.66 -26.40
N ARG A 215 -14.25 -1.13 -25.18
CA ARG A 215 -15.42 -1.03 -24.31
C ARG A 215 -15.74 0.44 -24.07
N ALA A 216 -16.96 0.85 -24.36
CA ALA A 216 -17.43 2.16 -23.92
C ALA A 216 -18.93 2.19 -23.66
N LYS A 217 -19.37 3.08 -22.76
CA LYS A 217 -20.80 3.30 -22.54
C LYS A 217 -21.46 3.85 -23.79
N THR A 218 -20.84 4.84 -24.43
CA THR A 218 -21.33 5.40 -25.69
C THR A 218 -20.20 5.56 -26.69
N ILE A 219 -20.38 4.98 -27.88
CA ILE A 219 -19.51 5.14 -29.04
C ILE A 219 -20.33 5.83 -30.13
N LEU A 220 -19.90 7.03 -30.55
CA LEU A 220 -20.60 7.78 -31.58
C LEU A 220 -20.46 7.10 -32.95
N ASP A 221 -21.50 7.14 -33.79
CA ASP A 221 -21.55 6.30 -35.00
C ASP A 221 -20.41 6.57 -35.99
N TYR A 222 -19.97 7.81 -36.14
CA TYR A 222 -18.85 8.12 -37.04
C TYR A 222 -17.49 7.59 -36.50
N THR A 223 -17.35 7.39 -35.18
CA THR A 223 -16.16 6.79 -34.54
C THR A 223 -15.94 5.35 -35.02
N MET A 224 -17.02 4.59 -35.24
CA MET A 224 -16.95 3.16 -35.63
C MET A 224 -16.15 2.91 -36.91
N SER A 225 -16.24 3.83 -37.88
CA SER A 225 -15.52 3.71 -39.16
C SER A 225 -13.99 3.91 -39.05
N LYS A 226 -13.50 4.29 -37.87
CA LYS A 226 -12.10 4.67 -37.61
C LYS A 226 -11.37 3.72 -36.67
N ILE A 227 -12.10 2.78 -36.08
CA ILE A 227 -11.52 1.74 -35.23
C ILE A 227 -10.98 0.64 -36.15
N SER A 228 -9.65 0.51 -36.18
CA SER A 228 -8.98 -0.59 -36.87
C SER A 228 -8.69 -1.71 -35.87
N LEU A 229 -9.64 -2.65 -35.75
CA LEU A 229 -9.49 -3.80 -34.85
C LEU A 229 -8.63 -4.87 -35.50
N ARG A 230 -7.69 -5.44 -34.75
CA ARG A 230 -6.95 -6.64 -35.18
C ARG A 230 -7.79 -7.92 -35.01
N VAL A 231 -8.61 -7.98 -33.95
CA VAL A 231 -9.57 -9.06 -33.65
C VAL A 231 -10.80 -8.40 -33.01
N PRO A 232 -12.05 -8.55 -33.50
CA PRO A 232 -13.09 -7.61 -33.13
C PRO A 232 -13.89 -8.01 -31.88
N VAL A 233 -13.68 -7.30 -30.76
CA VAL A 233 -14.65 -7.21 -29.66
C VAL A 233 -14.97 -5.74 -29.37
N ILE A 234 -16.17 -5.29 -29.77
CA ILE A 234 -16.71 -3.97 -29.40
C ILE A 234 -17.88 -4.18 -28.46
N ILE A 235 -17.78 -3.66 -27.24
CA ILE A 235 -18.85 -3.71 -26.25
C ILE A 235 -19.45 -2.31 -26.09
N ARG A 236 -20.70 -2.14 -26.54
CA ARG A 236 -21.51 -0.92 -26.35
C ARG A 236 -22.38 -1.05 -25.09
N ASN A 237 -22.75 0.08 -24.49
CA ASN A 237 -23.52 0.11 -23.24
C ASN A 237 -22.84 -0.72 -22.14
N TRP A 238 -21.50 -0.65 -22.10
CA TRP A 238 -20.74 -1.34 -21.07
C TRP A 238 -21.11 -0.75 -19.71
N ASP A 239 -21.91 -1.51 -18.96
CA ASP A 239 -22.29 -1.21 -17.59
C ASP A 239 -21.40 -2.05 -16.68
N ILE A 240 -20.38 -1.40 -16.14
CA ILE A 240 -19.43 -2.07 -15.28
C ILE A 240 -20.08 -2.25 -13.90
N GLN A 241 -20.38 -3.50 -13.54
CA GLN A 241 -20.67 -3.85 -12.16
C GLN A 241 -19.40 -3.82 -11.28
N ASP A 242 -18.24 -4.12 -11.85
CA ASP A 242 -16.93 -4.15 -11.17
C ASP A 242 -16.05 -2.94 -11.56
N LYS A 243 -16.46 -1.75 -11.14
CA LYS A 243 -15.72 -0.52 -11.47
C LYS A 243 -14.42 -0.56 -10.69
N PRO A 244 -13.26 -0.31 -11.33
CA PRO A 244 -12.04 -0.11 -10.59
C PRO A 244 -12.24 0.97 -9.53
N ASP A 245 -11.60 0.77 -8.37
CA ASP A 245 -11.55 1.76 -7.32
C ASP A 245 -10.89 3.07 -7.80
N LEU A 246 -11.11 4.16 -7.05
CA LEU A 246 -10.50 5.46 -7.34
C LEU A 246 -8.99 5.41 -7.08
N VAL A 247 -8.19 6.07 -7.95
CA VAL A 247 -6.73 6.14 -7.81
C VAL A 247 -6.33 6.83 -6.52
N PHE A 248 -6.98 7.95 -6.19
CA PHE A 248 -6.79 8.65 -4.93
C PHE A 248 -8.13 8.91 -4.24
N THR A 249 -8.34 8.25 -3.10
CA THR A 249 -9.35 8.69 -2.13
C THR A 249 -8.81 9.85 -1.28
N ALA A 250 -9.69 10.56 -0.58
CA ALA A 250 -9.27 11.60 0.37
C ALA A 250 -8.30 11.03 1.42
N ASP A 251 -8.65 9.88 1.99
CA ASP A 251 -7.84 9.16 2.99
C ASP A 251 -6.46 8.77 2.44
N MET A 252 -6.36 8.37 1.17
CA MET A 252 -5.06 8.05 0.56
C MET A 252 -4.18 9.29 0.41
N ARG A 253 -4.77 10.44 0.04
CA ARG A 253 -4.00 11.68 -0.07
C ARG A 253 -3.47 12.12 1.28
N GLU A 254 -4.31 12.07 2.32
CA GLU A 254 -3.91 12.35 3.69
C GLU A 254 -2.78 11.41 4.12
N TYR A 255 -2.94 10.10 3.90
CA TYR A 255 -1.92 9.10 4.20
C TYR A 255 -0.57 9.38 3.52
N TYR A 256 -0.55 9.64 2.22
CA TYR A 256 0.70 9.94 1.52
C TYR A 256 1.30 11.29 1.91
N GLN A 257 0.47 12.27 2.30
CA GLN A 257 0.96 13.54 2.86
C GLN A 257 1.62 13.32 4.24
N GLU A 258 1.04 12.48 5.09
CA GLU A 258 1.63 12.09 6.37
C GLU A 258 2.96 11.36 6.18
N LEU A 259 3.02 10.39 5.25
CA LEU A 259 4.28 9.70 4.91
C LEU A 259 5.35 10.65 4.38
N ALA A 260 4.99 11.60 3.52
CA ALA A 260 5.96 12.60 3.06
C ALA A 260 6.44 13.51 4.20
N ALA A 261 5.59 13.76 5.21
CA ALA A 261 5.94 14.57 6.37
C ALA A 261 6.76 13.79 7.43
N ASP A 262 6.72 12.46 7.43
CA ASP A 262 7.37 11.63 8.44
C ASP A 262 8.91 11.76 8.39
N PRO A 263 9.56 12.28 9.45
CA PRO A 263 11.00 12.45 9.49
C PRO A 263 11.78 11.13 9.51
N SER A 264 11.16 10.01 9.85
CA SER A 264 11.79 8.68 9.87
C SER A 264 12.04 8.11 8.47
N ILE A 265 11.30 8.60 7.47
CA ILE A 265 11.50 8.20 6.07
C ILE A 265 12.69 8.94 5.47
N ALA A 266 13.52 8.21 4.72
CA ALA A 266 14.71 8.75 4.08
C ALA A 266 14.34 9.88 3.11
N VAL A 267 15.03 11.02 3.20
CA VAL A 267 14.82 12.11 2.25
C VAL A 267 15.41 11.70 0.90
N TRP A 268 14.65 11.86 -0.18
CA TRP A 268 15.17 11.67 -1.53
C TRP A 268 16.31 12.65 -1.79
N ASN A 269 17.50 12.10 -1.98
CA ASN A 269 18.67 12.84 -2.41
C ASN A 269 19.42 11.99 -3.42
N GLN A 270 19.13 12.24 -4.70
CA GLN A 270 19.65 11.46 -5.82
C GLN A 270 21.19 11.37 -5.83
N ASP A 271 21.90 12.42 -5.39
CA ASP A 271 23.37 12.43 -5.35
C ASP A 271 23.94 11.50 -4.27
N SER A 272 23.18 11.22 -3.20
CA SER A 272 23.58 10.28 -2.14
C SER A 272 23.30 8.82 -2.46
N LEU A 273 22.54 8.54 -3.52
CA LEU A 273 22.16 7.18 -3.93
C LEU A 273 23.10 6.61 -4.99
N LEU A 274 24.02 7.40 -5.53
CA LEU A 274 24.99 6.95 -6.53
C LEU A 274 26.00 6.00 -5.91
N ASP A 275 26.11 4.80 -6.47
CA ASP A 275 27.24 3.92 -6.20
C ASP A 275 28.50 4.35 -6.99
N MET A 276 29.59 3.61 -6.82
CA MET A 276 30.86 3.88 -7.51
C MET A 276 30.77 3.75 -9.04
N SER A 277 29.75 3.07 -9.57
CA SER A 277 29.50 2.92 -11.01
C SER A 277 28.62 4.03 -11.59
N GLY A 278 28.04 4.87 -10.73
CA GLY A 278 27.10 5.92 -11.11
C GLY A 278 25.65 5.43 -11.25
N VAL A 279 25.32 4.26 -10.70
CA VAL A 279 23.96 3.72 -10.64
C VAL A 279 23.31 4.13 -9.32
N TYR A 280 22.06 4.59 -9.38
CA TYR A 280 21.28 4.91 -8.19
C TYR A 280 20.81 3.61 -7.52
N GLN A 281 21.26 3.35 -6.30
CA GLN A 281 20.84 2.18 -5.53
C GLN A 281 19.57 2.51 -4.74
N LEU A 282 18.46 1.90 -5.12
CA LEU A 282 17.16 2.09 -4.51
C LEU A 282 16.84 0.93 -3.56
N ASP A 283 16.52 1.28 -2.32
CA ASP A 283 16.08 0.33 -1.30
C ASP A 283 15.04 0.99 -0.39
N GLY A 284 13.77 0.75 -0.70
CA GLY A 284 12.64 1.13 0.15
C GLY A 284 12.02 2.48 -0.20
N LEU A 285 11.75 3.29 0.83
CA LEU A 285 10.89 4.47 0.74
C LEU A 285 11.67 5.77 0.88
N TYR A 286 11.40 6.69 -0.03
CA TYR A 286 11.97 8.03 -0.04
C TYR A 286 10.88 9.09 -0.02
N ARG A 287 11.10 10.17 0.72
CA ARG A 287 10.22 11.34 0.75
C ARG A 287 10.86 12.57 0.10
N CYS A 288 10.05 13.36 -0.59
CA CYS A 288 10.41 14.65 -1.13
C CYS A 288 9.38 15.71 -0.72
N ASN A 289 9.77 16.61 0.17
CA ASN A 289 8.94 17.72 0.64
C ASN A 289 9.04 18.90 -0.32
N GLY A 290 8.19 18.89 -1.34
CA GLY A 290 8.14 19.91 -2.38
C GLY A 290 8.32 19.33 -3.78
N PRO A 291 8.71 20.17 -4.75
CA PRO A 291 8.99 19.73 -6.11
C PRO A 291 10.17 18.75 -6.17
N LEU A 292 10.05 17.74 -7.03
CA LEU A 292 11.07 16.73 -7.30
C LEU A 292 11.61 16.91 -8.71
N ASP A 293 12.85 17.39 -8.83
CA ASP A 293 13.56 17.46 -10.10
C ASP A 293 14.42 16.20 -10.27
N LEU A 294 14.01 15.29 -11.16
CA LEU A 294 14.74 14.07 -11.45
C LEU A 294 15.90 14.33 -12.42
N LYS A 295 17.07 13.74 -12.15
CA LYS A 295 18.23 13.75 -13.03
C LYS A 295 18.29 12.47 -13.88
N SER A 296 19.02 12.54 -14.99
CA SER A 296 19.36 11.35 -15.78
C SER A 296 20.10 10.30 -14.95
N GLY A 297 19.96 9.05 -15.34
CA GLY A 297 20.86 7.97 -14.96
C GLY A 297 20.20 6.61 -15.06
N ILE A 298 20.84 5.64 -14.42
CA ILE A 298 20.35 4.27 -14.31
C ILE A 298 20.16 3.99 -12.83
N TYR A 299 19.07 3.32 -12.44
CA TYR A 299 18.85 2.89 -11.07
C TYR A 299 18.78 1.37 -10.98
N SER A 300 19.23 0.80 -9.87
CA SER A 300 19.06 -0.62 -9.53
C SER A 300 18.34 -0.75 -8.19
N GLY A 301 17.63 -1.85 -7.98
CA GLY A 301 16.85 -2.11 -6.77
C GLY A 301 15.43 -1.57 -6.82
N ARG A 302 14.77 -1.54 -5.66
CA ARG A 302 13.33 -1.28 -5.54
C ARG A 302 13.09 -0.05 -4.68
N GLY A 303 12.46 0.97 -5.25
CA GLY A 303 12.24 2.25 -4.57
C GLY A 303 10.85 2.84 -4.79
N THR A 304 10.28 3.45 -3.75
CA THR A 304 9.14 4.36 -3.89
C THR A 304 9.58 5.77 -3.50
N ILE A 305 9.23 6.77 -4.31
CA ILE A 305 9.42 8.18 -3.98
C ILE A 305 8.04 8.81 -3.79
N ILE A 306 7.78 9.36 -2.60
CA ILE A 306 6.59 10.16 -2.32
C ILE A 306 6.98 11.63 -2.39
N ALA A 307 6.43 12.35 -3.37
CA ALA A 307 6.62 13.78 -3.55
C ALA A 307 5.33 14.55 -3.23
N THR A 308 5.43 15.63 -2.46
CA THR A 308 4.27 16.51 -2.17
C THR A 308 4.06 17.59 -3.23
N GLY A 309 5.06 17.83 -4.10
CA GLY A 309 4.98 18.79 -5.20
C GLY A 309 5.05 18.13 -6.57
N ASP A 310 5.22 18.98 -7.59
CA ASP A 310 5.40 18.56 -8.98
C ASP A 310 6.67 17.72 -9.14
N VAL A 311 6.60 16.71 -10.00
CA VAL A 311 7.77 15.95 -10.45
C VAL A 311 8.12 16.41 -11.86
N ARG A 312 9.36 16.83 -12.04
CA ARG A 312 9.85 17.37 -13.31
C ARG A 312 11.05 16.58 -13.77
N PHE A 313 11.12 16.41 -15.07
CA PHE A 313 12.28 15.86 -15.72
C PHE A 313 12.83 16.90 -16.69
N ALA A 314 14.14 17.19 -16.58
CA ALA A 314 14.75 18.16 -17.46
C ALA A 314 14.79 17.64 -18.90
N SER A 315 14.76 18.55 -19.88
CA SER A 315 14.69 18.20 -21.30
C SER A 315 15.81 17.26 -21.75
N GLY A 316 15.43 16.19 -22.46
CA GLY A 316 16.36 15.20 -23.02
C GLY A 316 17.06 14.32 -21.98
N LYS A 317 16.52 14.23 -20.76
CA LYS A 317 16.99 13.29 -19.73
C LYS A 317 16.35 11.92 -19.89
N THR A 318 17.03 10.91 -19.38
CA THR A 318 16.59 9.51 -19.33
C THR A 318 16.91 8.93 -17.96
N LEU A 319 15.92 8.29 -17.34
CA LEU A 319 16.07 7.56 -16.08
C LEU A 319 15.59 6.15 -16.35
N GLU A 320 16.48 5.17 -16.31
CA GLU A 320 16.18 3.79 -16.74
C GLU A 320 16.53 2.79 -15.64
N LYS A 321 15.84 1.64 -15.62
CA LYS A 321 16.19 0.52 -14.74
C LYS A 321 17.50 -0.13 -15.21
N ALA A 322 18.30 -0.63 -14.27
CA ALA A 322 19.55 -1.33 -14.56
C ALA A 322 19.33 -2.75 -15.06
N ASP A 323 18.28 -3.38 -14.57
CA ASP A 323 17.93 -4.79 -14.75
C ASP A 323 16.42 -4.97 -14.57
N ASP A 324 15.92 -6.15 -14.90
CA ASP A 324 14.48 -6.46 -14.79
C ASP A 324 14.04 -6.54 -13.33
N GLU A 325 14.92 -6.82 -12.37
CA GLU A 325 14.55 -6.90 -10.95
C GLU A 325 14.31 -5.52 -10.30
N SER A 326 14.71 -4.46 -10.99
CA SER A 326 14.70 -3.08 -10.52
C SER A 326 13.40 -2.34 -10.84
N CYS A 327 12.82 -1.69 -9.83
CA CYS A 327 11.53 -1.00 -9.98
C CYS A 327 11.48 0.30 -9.19
N LEU A 328 11.07 1.39 -9.85
CA LEU A 328 10.85 2.69 -9.23
C LEU A 328 9.38 3.08 -9.34
N THR A 329 8.77 3.48 -8.24
CA THR A 329 7.42 4.08 -8.21
C THR A 329 7.50 5.51 -7.70
N ILE A 330 6.87 6.44 -8.42
CA ILE A 330 6.79 7.85 -8.07
C ILE A 330 5.33 8.17 -7.75
N ILE A 331 5.08 8.65 -6.52
CA ILE A 331 3.75 9.00 -6.03
C ILE A 331 3.72 10.51 -5.76
N THR A 332 2.86 11.24 -6.45
CA THR A 332 2.57 12.66 -6.18
C THR A 332 1.06 12.89 -6.08
N PRO A 333 0.47 12.72 -4.88
CA PRO A 333 -0.99 12.71 -4.72
C PRO A 333 -1.67 14.03 -5.08
N THR A 334 -0.92 15.13 -5.09
CA THR A 334 -1.43 16.49 -5.38
C THR A 334 -0.66 17.20 -6.48
N GLY A 335 0.49 16.67 -6.90
CA GLY A 335 1.34 17.32 -7.88
C GLY A 335 1.17 16.76 -9.29
N GLN A 336 1.85 17.42 -10.22
CA GLN A 336 1.88 17.03 -11.62
C GLN A 336 3.22 16.35 -11.95
N VAL A 337 3.18 15.23 -12.67
CA VAL A 337 4.38 14.66 -13.32
C VAL A 337 4.49 15.21 -14.72
N THR A 338 5.61 15.87 -15.05
CA THR A 338 5.84 16.47 -16.36
C THR A 338 7.08 15.90 -17.02
N LEU A 339 6.88 15.29 -18.18
CA LEU A 339 7.95 14.92 -19.10
C LEU A 339 7.89 15.84 -20.32
N GLY A 340 9.02 16.47 -20.65
CA GLY A 340 9.17 17.23 -21.88
C GLY A 340 9.39 16.31 -23.09
N GLY A 341 9.69 16.92 -24.23
CA GLY A 341 9.86 16.20 -25.49
C GLY A 341 11.22 15.50 -25.60
N GLY A 342 11.19 14.16 -25.57
CA GLY A 342 12.37 13.29 -25.76
C GLY A 342 12.84 12.60 -24.47
N GLU A 343 12.16 12.87 -23.37
CA GLU A 343 12.42 12.28 -22.06
C GLU A 343 11.97 10.82 -21.97
N ILE A 344 12.77 9.98 -21.30
CA ILE A 344 12.40 8.58 -21.00
C ILE A 344 12.41 8.40 -19.48
N LEU A 345 11.26 8.06 -18.90
CA LEU A 345 11.12 7.75 -17.49
C LEU A 345 10.78 6.27 -17.32
N GLY A 346 11.76 5.45 -16.99
CA GLY A 346 11.57 4.11 -16.47
C GLY A 346 11.12 4.18 -15.03
N ALA A 347 9.84 4.41 -14.81
CA ALA A 347 9.24 4.40 -13.49
C ALA A 347 7.73 4.33 -13.63
N ASN A 348 7.10 3.92 -12.54
CA ASN A 348 5.67 3.93 -12.40
C ASN A 348 5.25 5.26 -11.84
N VAL A 349 4.17 5.79 -12.38
CA VAL A 349 3.70 7.13 -12.04
C VAL A 349 2.32 7.03 -11.43
N VAL A 350 2.19 7.44 -10.18
CA VAL A 350 0.91 7.69 -9.56
C VAL A 350 0.81 9.17 -9.23
N ALA A 351 -0.06 9.90 -9.92
CA ALA A 351 -0.06 11.36 -9.84
C ALA A 351 -1.46 11.97 -9.89
N HIS A 352 -1.64 13.16 -9.32
CA HIS A 352 -2.85 13.92 -9.58
C HIS A 352 -2.99 14.20 -11.08
N GLN A 353 -1.90 14.65 -11.71
CA GLN A 353 -1.88 14.95 -13.13
C GLN A 353 -0.62 14.42 -13.80
N LEU A 354 -0.76 13.83 -15.00
CA LEU A 354 0.35 13.48 -15.88
C LEU A 354 0.33 14.38 -17.11
N ARG A 355 1.45 15.04 -17.39
CA ARG A 355 1.63 15.85 -18.59
C ARG A 355 2.80 15.34 -19.41
N LEU A 356 2.50 14.83 -20.59
CA LEU A 356 3.47 14.36 -21.55
C LEU A 356 3.52 15.33 -22.72
N ASN A 357 4.71 15.82 -23.05
CA ASN A 357 4.91 16.71 -24.18
C ASN A 357 5.87 16.07 -25.18
N GLY A 358 5.66 16.26 -26.48
CA GLY A 358 6.60 15.77 -27.49
C GLY A 358 6.79 14.23 -27.48
N ASN A 359 8.04 13.77 -27.55
CA ASN A 359 8.45 12.34 -27.59
C ASN A 359 8.71 11.79 -26.17
N ALA A 360 7.90 12.16 -25.18
CA ALA A 360 8.06 11.62 -23.83
C ALA A 360 7.68 10.14 -23.80
N SER A 361 8.44 9.31 -23.09
CA SER A 361 8.17 7.88 -22.89
C SER A 361 8.15 7.56 -21.40
N ILE A 362 7.22 6.69 -20.99
CA ILE A 362 7.19 6.08 -19.66
C ILE A 362 7.43 4.59 -19.85
N LEU A 363 8.48 4.03 -19.26
CA LEU A 363 8.71 2.59 -19.24
C LEU A 363 8.18 2.08 -17.88
N GLY A 364 6.88 1.86 -17.81
CA GLY A 364 6.13 1.54 -16.61
C GLY A 364 4.65 1.84 -16.77
N ILE A 365 3.92 1.83 -15.65
CA ILE A 365 2.49 2.18 -15.61
C ILE A 365 2.25 3.64 -15.20
N ALA A 366 1.13 4.21 -15.64
CA ALA A 366 0.64 5.49 -15.13
C ALA A 366 -0.80 5.37 -14.59
N MET A 367 -0.97 5.81 -13.34
CA MET A 367 -2.24 5.95 -12.65
C MET A 367 -2.44 7.40 -12.28
N VAL A 368 -3.35 8.07 -12.98
CA VAL A 368 -3.56 9.50 -12.78
C VAL A 368 -5.01 9.87 -12.68
N GLU A 369 -5.30 11.01 -12.05
CA GLU A 369 -6.64 11.58 -12.15
C GLU A 369 -6.81 12.34 -13.44
N ASP A 370 -5.81 13.11 -13.86
CA ASP A 370 -5.86 13.86 -15.12
C ASP A 370 -4.64 13.57 -16.00
N VAL A 371 -4.84 13.57 -17.32
CA VAL A 371 -3.77 13.39 -18.29
C VAL A 371 -3.85 14.43 -19.40
N SER A 372 -2.73 15.09 -19.65
CA SER A 372 -2.55 16.04 -20.74
C SER A 372 -1.46 15.56 -21.68
N LEU A 373 -1.87 15.12 -22.87
CA LEU A 373 -0.98 14.67 -23.93
C LEU A 373 -0.82 15.78 -24.98
N ASN A 374 0.29 16.52 -24.92
CA ASN A 374 0.56 17.65 -25.80
C ASN A 374 1.56 17.24 -26.88
N GLY A 375 1.05 16.89 -28.06
CA GLY A 375 1.85 16.42 -29.18
C GLY A 375 2.64 17.51 -29.92
N GLY A 376 3.71 17.04 -30.58
CA GLY A 376 4.53 17.76 -31.56
C GLY A 376 5.00 16.90 -32.73
N GLY A 377 4.33 15.77 -33.01
CA GLY A 377 4.71 14.80 -34.07
C GLY A 377 5.20 13.45 -33.57
N ASN A 378 4.87 13.07 -32.34
CA ASN A 378 5.73 12.26 -31.49
C ASN A 378 4.96 11.15 -30.74
N SER A 379 5.66 10.07 -30.38
CA SER A 379 5.09 8.88 -29.72
C SER A 379 5.26 8.94 -28.20
N VAL A 380 4.18 8.68 -27.47
CA VAL A 380 4.17 8.32 -26.06
C VAL A 380 4.11 6.81 -26.00
N ASN A 381 5.17 6.20 -25.48
CA ASN A 381 5.19 4.77 -25.23
C ASN A 381 4.98 4.51 -23.73
N PHE A 382 4.11 3.56 -23.44
CA PHE A 382 4.03 2.89 -22.14
C PHE A 382 4.55 1.48 -22.33
N ASP A 383 5.69 1.17 -21.72
CA ASP A 383 6.28 -0.16 -21.76
C ASP A 383 5.95 -0.93 -20.48
N LEU A 384 5.19 -2.02 -20.61
CA LEU A 384 4.76 -2.84 -19.50
C LEU A 384 5.80 -3.90 -19.17
N ASP A 385 6.58 -3.61 -18.13
CA ASP A 385 7.41 -4.60 -17.48
C ASP A 385 6.58 -5.45 -16.50
N ASN A 386 6.57 -6.76 -16.72
CA ASN A 386 5.75 -7.74 -16.00
C ASN A 386 6.11 -7.88 -14.50
N LEU A 387 7.22 -7.29 -14.03
CA LEU A 387 7.58 -7.37 -12.61
C LEU A 387 6.58 -6.69 -11.66
N PHE A 388 5.64 -5.88 -12.16
CA PHE A 388 4.50 -5.42 -11.35
C PHE A 388 3.59 -6.55 -10.90
N ALA A 389 3.29 -7.46 -11.83
CA ALA A 389 2.43 -8.59 -11.55
C ALA A 389 3.16 -9.60 -10.66
N GLU A 390 4.47 -9.77 -10.87
CA GLU A 390 5.24 -10.84 -10.25
C GLU A 390 5.91 -10.45 -8.91
N GLY A 391 6.05 -9.14 -8.62
CA GLY A 391 7.04 -8.65 -7.67
C GLY A 391 6.58 -7.81 -6.47
N GLY A 392 5.27 -7.64 -6.21
CA GLY A 392 4.60 -7.29 -4.93
C GLY A 392 5.17 -6.31 -3.88
N ASP A 393 6.31 -5.65 -4.11
CA ASP A 393 7.18 -5.06 -3.06
C ASP A 393 6.98 -3.56 -2.82
N LEU A 394 6.14 -2.87 -3.59
CA LEU A 394 6.06 -1.41 -3.57
C LEU A 394 4.70 -0.92 -3.07
N ALA A 395 4.69 0.31 -2.56
CA ALA A 395 3.52 0.99 -2.05
C ALA A 395 2.60 1.39 -3.17
N LEU A 396 1.53 0.63 -3.29
CA LEU A 396 0.55 0.85 -4.33
C LEU A 396 -0.66 1.55 -3.74
N PRO A 397 -1.05 2.72 -4.29
CA PRO A 397 -2.27 3.39 -3.90
C PRO A 397 -3.44 2.43 -4.03
N GLY A 398 -4.26 2.37 -3.00
CA GLY A 398 -5.47 1.56 -3.03
C GLY A 398 -5.32 0.08 -2.71
N THR A 399 -4.15 -0.40 -2.26
CA THR A 399 -4.09 -1.71 -1.60
C THR A 399 -5.00 -1.70 -0.37
N SER A 400 -6.07 -2.50 -0.41
CA SER A 400 -6.97 -2.64 0.73
C SER A 400 -6.49 -3.78 1.63
N VAL A 401 -6.38 -3.51 2.92
CA VAL A 401 -5.99 -4.51 3.92
C VAL A 401 -7.10 -4.63 4.95
N LYS A 402 -7.74 -5.81 5.00
CA LYS A 402 -8.91 -6.10 5.84
C LYS A 402 -8.63 -7.30 6.73
N ILE A 403 -8.88 -7.17 8.03
CA ILE A 403 -8.86 -8.30 8.94
C ILE A 403 -10.13 -9.12 8.70
N SER A 404 -9.99 -10.35 8.21
CA SER A 404 -11.13 -11.27 8.01
C SER A 404 -11.56 -11.95 9.31
N SER A 405 -10.59 -12.26 10.17
CA SER A 405 -10.80 -12.86 11.49
C SER A 405 -9.58 -12.65 12.36
N TRP A 406 -9.76 -12.68 13.67
CA TRP A 406 -8.66 -12.67 14.64
C TRP A 406 -9.01 -13.52 15.86
N ARG A 407 -7.98 -14.04 16.55
CA ARG A 407 -8.11 -14.76 17.82
C ARG A 407 -6.86 -14.62 18.67
N GLU A 408 -7.01 -14.75 19.98
CA GLU A 408 -5.88 -14.98 20.88
C GLU A 408 -5.43 -16.46 20.77
N LYS A 409 -4.15 -16.71 20.53
CA LYS A 409 -3.62 -18.08 20.31
C LYS A 409 -3.78 -18.99 21.54
N HIS A 410 -3.69 -18.40 22.73
CA HIS A 410 -3.79 -19.08 24.02
C HIS A 410 -4.84 -18.39 24.90
N GLY A 411 -6.06 -18.22 24.37
CA GLY A 411 -7.17 -17.68 25.13
C GLY A 411 -7.40 -18.47 26.43
N VAL A 412 -7.73 -17.76 27.51
CA VAL A 412 -7.90 -18.32 28.88
C VAL A 412 -9.27 -19.00 29.05
N PHE A 413 -9.89 -19.51 27.98
CA PHE A 413 -11.24 -20.08 28.01
C PHE A 413 -11.32 -21.47 27.41
#